data_AF-A0A2Z3H6X4-F1
#
_entry.id   AF-A0A2Z3H6X4-F1
#
_cell.length_a   1.000
_cell.length_b   1.000
_cell.length_c   1.000
_cell.angle_alpha   90.00
_cell.angle_beta   90.00
_cell.angle_gamma   90.00
#
_symmetry.space_group_name_H-M   'P 1'
#
loop_
_entity.id
_entity.type
_entity.pdbx_description
1 polymer ?
#
loop_
_entity_poly.entity_id
_entity_poly.type
_entity_poly.pdbx_seq_one_letter_code
_entity_poly.pdbx_strand_id
1 'polypeptide(L)'
;MTRYERVQQILDQSVGGPGVDIGVHGAFWRNRTRDQFVTFRFRGLDLVAVGDGAESNLVKALRGEAPFGADLPNPPPGARFSRMPAGLDPVPDPDIAFIQRWIDAGCPEDQFASGRLEHQ
;
A
#
# COMPACT_ATOMS: atom_id res chain seq x y z
N MET A 1 -17.97 -3.36 1.84
CA MET A 1 -16.75 -2.56 1.91
C MET A 1 -16.29 -2.27 0.49
N THR A 2 -15.74 -1.10 0.20
CA THR A 2 -15.18 -0.76 -1.11
C THR A 2 -13.81 -1.40 -1.29
N ARG A 3 -13.30 -1.42 -2.54
CA ARG A 3 -11.92 -1.84 -2.78
C ARG A 3 -10.90 -0.92 -2.10
N TYR A 4 -11.18 0.38 -1.99
CA TYR A 4 -10.32 1.31 -1.26
C TYR A 4 -10.33 1.02 0.25
N GLU A 5 -11.48 0.69 0.84
CA GLU A 5 -11.55 0.24 2.24
C GLU A 5 -10.73 -1.05 2.46
N ARG A 6 -10.69 -1.98 1.49
CA ARG A 6 -9.79 -3.16 1.56
C ARG A 6 -8.32 -2.73 1.57
N VAL A 7 -7.93 -1.75 0.76
CA VAL A 7 -6.57 -1.20 0.77
C VAL A 7 -6.23 -0.65 2.15
N GLN A 8 -7.10 0.18 2.73
CA GLN A 8 -6.90 0.72 4.09
C GLN A 8 -6.76 -0.40 5.13
N GLN A 9 -7.59 -1.44 5.04
CA GLN A 9 -7.51 -2.59 5.94
C GLN A 9 -6.16 -3.32 5.84
N ILE A 10 -5.64 -3.55 4.63
CA ILE A 10 -4.32 -4.18 4.43
C ILE A 10 -3.22 -3.32 5.08
N LEU A 11 -3.27 -2.00 4.87
CA LEU A 11 -2.29 -1.08 5.44
C LEU A 11 -2.38 -1.03 6.97
N ASP A 12 -3.57 -1.03 7.55
CA ASP A 12 -3.74 -1.13 9.00
C ASP A 12 -3.22 -2.44 9.56
N GLN A 13 -3.54 -3.58 8.92
CA GLN A 13 -3.04 -4.89 9.34
C GLN A 13 -1.51 -4.95 9.29
N SER A 14 -0.88 -4.31 8.29
CA SER A 14 0.59 -4.28 8.16
C SER A 14 1.31 -3.60 9.32
N VAL A 15 0.64 -2.70 10.04
CA VAL A 15 1.24 -1.94 11.15
C VAL A 15 0.77 -2.41 12.52
N GLY A 16 0.06 -3.53 12.60
CA GLY A 16 -0.48 -4.07 13.86
C GLY A 16 -1.90 -3.64 14.20
N GLY A 17 -2.61 -3.01 13.26
CA GLY A 17 -4.04 -2.73 13.34
C GLY A 17 -4.41 -1.24 13.32
N PRO A 18 -5.72 -0.93 13.23
CA PRO A 18 -6.23 0.43 13.02
C PRO A 18 -6.02 1.39 14.20
N GLY A 19 -5.69 0.86 15.39
CA GLY A 19 -5.42 1.65 16.59
C GLY A 19 -3.95 2.01 16.81
N VAL A 20 -3.03 1.53 15.94
CA VAL A 20 -1.59 1.77 16.12
C VAL A 20 -1.18 3.13 15.57
N ASP A 21 -0.46 3.91 16.38
CA ASP A 21 0.17 5.17 15.97
C ASP A 21 1.50 4.93 15.27
N ILE A 22 1.74 5.66 14.17
CA ILE A 22 2.93 5.52 13.33
C ILE A 22 3.77 6.80 13.40
N GLY A 23 4.98 6.71 13.95
CA GLY A 23 5.80 7.90 14.25
C GLY A 23 6.44 8.61 13.04
N VAL A 24 6.71 7.91 11.93
CA VAL A 24 7.50 8.50 10.82
C VAL A 24 6.66 9.41 9.92
N HIS A 25 5.50 8.93 9.47
CA HIS A 25 4.60 9.66 8.57
C HIS A 25 3.13 9.56 8.96
N GLY A 26 2.82 8.98 10.12
CA GLY A 26 1.44 8.69 10.52
C GLY A 26 0.77 7.62 9.64
N ALA A 27 -0.42 7.20 10.03
CA ALA A 27 -1.27 6.34 9.20
C ALA A 27 -2.01 7.19 8.15
N PHE A 28 -1.26 7.71 7.18
CA PHE A 28 -1.71 8.71 6.22
C PHE A 28 -2.90 8.24 5.35
N TRP A 29 -3.16 6.93 5.28
CA TRP A 29 -4.32 6.36 4.60
C TRP A 29 -5.62 6.51 5.39
N ARG A 30 -5.56 6.76 6.70
CA ARG A 30 -6.74 6.93 7.55
C ARG A 30 -7.37 8.30 7.31
N ASN A 31 -8.69 8.38 7.43
CA ASN A 31 -9.50 9.61 7.31
C ASN A 31 -9.29 10.38 5.99
N ARG A 32 -8.94 9.67 4.91
CA ARG A 32 -8.83 10.23 3.56
C ARG A 32 -9.80 9.56 2.61
N THR A 33 -10.39 10.34 1.72
CA THR A 33 -11.09 9.80 0.55
C THR A 33 -10.12 9.08 -0.38
N ARG A 34 -10.63 8.22 -1.27
CA ARG A 34 -9.80 7.57 -2.29
C ARG A 34 -8.96 8.59 -3.06
N ASP A 35 -9.55 9.69 -3.48
CA ASP A 35 -8.86 10.70 -4.29
C ASP A 35 -7.73 11.38 -3.53
N GLN A 36 -7.97 11.75 -2.27
CA GLN A 36 -6.93 12.32 -1.40
C GLN A 36 -5.76 11.36 -1.19
N PHE A 37 -6.04 10.06 -1.09
CA PHE A 37 -5.02 9.03 -0.98
C PHE A 37 -4.21 8.88 -2.27
N VAL A 38 -4.88 8.80 -3.42
CA VAL A 38 -4.23 8.64 -4.73
C VAL A 38 -3.34 9.84 -5.07
N THR A 39 -3.75 11.05 -4.70
CA THR A 39 -2.93 12.27 -4.93
C THR A 39 -1.87 12.52 -3.85
N PHE A 40 -1.75 11.64 -2.85
CA PHE A 40 -0.80 11.83 -1.76
C PHE A 40 0.64 11.74 -2.26
N ARG A 41 1.49 12.62 -1.72
CA ARG A 41 2.93 12.64 -2.02
C ARG A 41 3.76 12.38 -0.78
N PHE A 42 4.68 11.45 -0.86
CA PHE A 42 5.67 11.17 0.17
C PHE A 42 7.03 11.77 -0.23
N ARG A 43 7.49 12.78 0.50
CA ARG A 43 8.80 13.45 0.24
C ARG A 43 8.99 13.87 -1.23
N GLY A 44 7.93 14.39 -1.85
CA GLY A 44 7.93 14.83 -3.25
C GLY A 44 7.72 13.72 -4.28
N LEU A 45 7.57 12.46 -3.86
CA LEU A 45 7.21 11.35 -4.74
C LEU A 45 5.71 11.12 -4.74
N ASP A 46 5.12 10.89 -5.91
CA ASP A 46 3.74 10.43 -6.01
C ASP A 46 3.65 9.02 -5.43
N LEU A 47 2.74 8.82 -4.48
CA LEU A 47 2.62 7.53 -3.81
C LEU A 47 2.03 6.48 -4.77
N VAL A 48 1.06 6.90 -5.59
CA VAL A 48 0.31 6.07 -6.53
C VAL A 48 0.51 6.60 -7.95
N ALA A 49 0.97 5.74 -8.84
CA ALA A 49 0.93 5.94 -10.28
C ALA A 49 -0.33 5.24 -10.81
N VAL A 50 -1.41 5.99 -11.03
CA VAL A 50 -2.71 5.41 -11.42
C VAL A 50 -2.58 4.65 -12.74
N GLY A 51 -3.03 3.40 -12.77
CA GLY A 51 -2.90 2.50 -13.91
C GLY A 51 -1.54 1.79 -14.01
N ASP A 52 -0.60 2.08 -13.12
CA ASP A 52 0.72 1.46 -13.05
C ASP A 52 1.08 1.10 -11.60
N GLY A 53 0.52 -0.01 -11.13
CA GLY A 53 0.74 -0.52 -9.78
C GLY A 53 2.18 -0.96 -9.56
N ALA A 54 2.86 -1.48 -10.58
CA ALA A 54 4.26 -1.90 -10.46
C ALA A 54 5.20 -0.70 -10.22
N GLU A 55 4.96 0.42 -10.89
CA GLU A 55 5.79 1.61 -10.70
C GLU A 55 5.41 2.47 -9.48
N SER A 56 4.24 2.21 -8.89
CA SER A 56 3.75 2.94 -7.72
C SER A 56 4.64 2.80 -6.49
N ASN A 57 5.01 3.94 -5.89
CA ASN A 57 5.85 3.97 -4.70
C ASN A 57 5.23 3.25 -3.50
N LEU A 58 3.90 3.16 -3.41
CA LEU A 58 3.21 2.34 -2.41
C LEU A 58 3.63 0.87 -2.51
N VAL A 59 3.56 0.28 -3.71
CA VAL A 59 3.88 -1.13 -3.92
C VAL A 59 5.37 -1.38 -3.68
N LYS A 60 6.24 -0.50 -4.19
CA LYS A 60 7.69 -0.56 -3.94
C LYS A 60 8.03 -0.47 -2.45
N ALA A 61 7.36 0.41 -1.70
CA ALA A 61 7.52 0.52 -0.25
C ALA A 61 7.12 -0.76 0.48
N LEU A 62 6.00 -1.39 0.07
CA LEU A 62 5.52 -2.64 0.66
C LEU A 62 6.44 -3.83 0.38
N ARG A 63 7.01 -3.90 -0.84
CA ARG A 63 7.94 -4.95 -1.25
C ARG A 63 9.37 -4.73 -0.73
N GLY A 64 9.71 -3.51 -0.33
CA GLY A 64 11.09 -3.14 -0.01
C GLY A 64 11.98 -3.01 -1.25
N GLU A 65 11.41 -2.51 -2.34
CA GLU A 65 12.11 -2.23 -3.61
C GLU A 65 12.52 -0.75 -3.69
N ALA A 66 13.59 -0.46 -4.44
CA ALA A 66 14.09 0.90 -4.59
C ALA A 66 12.98 1.86 -5.09
N PRO A 67 12.83 3.06 -4.50
CA PRO A 67 13.75 3.72 -3.56
C PRO A 67 13.58 3.36 -2.08
N PHE A 68 12.82 2.31 -1.75
CA PHE A 68 12.57 1.81 -0.39
C PHE A 68 13.42 0.56 -0.08
N GLY A 69 13.35 0.06 1.16
CA GLY A 69 14.10 -1.12 1.62
C GLY A 69 15.49 -0.83 2.19
N ALA A 70 15.81 0.43 2.53
CA ALA A 70 17.10 0.81 3.11
C ALA A 70 17.37 0.20 4.50
N ASP A 71 16.33 -0.26 5.18
CA ASP A 71 16.36 -0.94 6.48
C ASP A 71 16.53 -2.46 6.38
N LEU A 72 16.51 -3.03 5.17
CA LEU A 72 16.70 -4.47 4.97
C LEU A 72 18.15 -4.88 5.23
N PRO A 73 18.42 -6.15 5.62
CA PRO A 73 19.78 -6.65 5.81
C PRO A 73 20.66 -6.53 4.55
N ASN A 74 20.03 -6.65 3.37
CA ASN A 74 20.64 -6.45 2.06
C ASN A 74 19.81 -5.44 1.27
N PRO A 75 20.03 -4.12 1.45
CA PRO A 75 19.25 -3.09 0.77
C PRO A 75 19.42 -3.16 -0.75
N PRO A 76 18.34 -2.98 -1.55
CA PRO A 76 18.49 -2.91 -3.00
C PRO A 76 19.26 -1.65 -3.42
N PRO A 77 20.03 -1.69 -4.52
CA PRO A 77 20.71 -0.50 -5.04
C PRO A 77 19.73 0.66 -5.27
N GLY A 78 20.08 1.84 -4.77
CA GLY A 78 19.22 3.04 -4.87
C GLY A 78 18.16 3.16 -3.77
N ALA A 79 18.08 2.22 -2.83
CA ALA A 79 17.27 2.37 -1.62
C ALA A 79 17.76 3.55 -0.78
N ARG A 80 16.83 4.43 -0.40
CA ARG A 80 17.08 5.63 0.42
C ARG A 80 16.07 5.81 1.55
N PHE A 81 14.98 5.05 1.51
CA PHE A 81 13.94 5.03 2.53
C PHE A 81 13.75 3.62 3.06
N SER A 82 13.30 3.48 4.30
CA SER A 82 12.88 2.18 4.82
C SER A 82 11.68 1.63 4.03
N ARG A 83 11.53 0.31 3.98
CA ARG A 83 10.28 -0.31 3.53
C ARG A 83 9.13 0.01 4.49
N MET A 84 7.91 -0.32 4.06
CA MET A 84 6.72 -0.25 4.90
C MET A 84 6.11 -1.66 5.03
N PRO A 85 5.84 -2.16 6.24
CA PRO A 85 6.22 -1.59 7.52
C PRO A 85 7.72 -1.79 7.82
N ALA A 86 8.33 -0.83 8.53
CA ALA A 86 9.71 -0.94 9.01
C ALA A 86 9.74 -1.64 10.38
N GLY A 87 10.68 -2.57 10.59
CA GLY A 87 10.82 -3.29 11.87
C GLY A 87 9.68 -4.27 12.23
N LEU A 88 8.74 -4.50 11.31
CA LEU A 88 7.64 -5.47 11.43
C LEU A 88 7.70 -6.51 10.31
N ASP A 89 6.87 -7.54 10.41
CA ASP A 89 6.76 -8.56 9.37
C ASP A 89 6.38 -7.94 8.01
N PRO A 90 6.92 -8.44 6.89
CA PRO A 90 6.51 -8.02 5.56
C PRO A 90 5.02 -8.22 5.32
N VAL A 91 4.42 -7.34 4.51
CA VAL A 91 3.05 -7.54 4.05
C VAL A 91 3.00 -8.77 3.15
N PRO A 92 2.02 -9.68 3.32
CA PRO A 92 1.89 -10.86 2.48
C PRO A 92 1.76 -10.52 0.98
N ASP A 93 2.43 -11.28 0.12
CA ASP A 93 2.38 -11.09 -1.33
C ASP A 93 0.95 -11.01 -1.91
N PRO A 94 -0.03 -11.82 -1.47
CA PRO A 94 -1.40 -11.72 -1.98
C PRO A 94 -2.05 -10.35 -1.72
N ASP A 95 -1.73 -9.72 -0.59
CA ASP A 95 -2.26 -8.41 -0.20
C ASP A 95 -1.56 -7.29 -0.97
N ILE A 96 -0.24 -7.37 -1.17
CA ILE A 96 0.48 -6.45 -2.06
C ILE A 96 -0.06 -6.57 -3.48
N ALA A 97 -0.29 -7.79 -3.96
CA ALA A 97 -0.85 -8.05 -5.29
C ALA A 97 -2.29 -7.52 -5.42
N PHE A 98 -3.09 -7.52 -4.34
CA PHE A 98 -4.39 -6.86 -4.33
C PHE A 98 -4.26 -5.35 -4.53
N ILE A 99 -3.37 -4.69 -3.78
CA ILE A 99 -3.12 -3.25 -3.90
C ILE A 99 -2.63 -2.91 -5.31
N GLN A 100 -1.68 -3.69 -5.84
CA GLN A 100 -1.17 -3.52 -7.19
C GLN A 100 -2.30 -3.58 -8.23
N ARG A 101 -3.12 -4.65 -8.22
CA ARG A 101 -4.27 -4.78 -9.14
C ARG A 101 -5.30 -3.67 -8.97
N TRP A 102 -5.50 -3.17 -7.74
CA TRP A 102 -6.39 -2.05 -7.50
C TRP A 102 -5.87 -0.76 -8.14
N ILE A 103 -4.55 -0.51 -8.10
CA ILE A 103 -3.93 0.63 -8.79
C ILE A 103 -4.00 0.44 -10.32
N ASP A 104 -3.68 -0.76 -10.82
CA ASP A 104 -3.74 -1.09 -12.26
C ASP A 104 -5.15 -0.86 -12.82
N ALA A 105 -6.19 -1.12 -12.02
CA ALA A 105 -7.59 -0.89 -12.40
C ALA A 105 -8.04 0.59 -12.31
N GLY A 106 -7.15 1.53 -12.03
CA GLY A 106 -7.47 2.95 -11.93
C GLY A 106 -7.97 3.40 -10.55
N CYS A 107 -7.59 2.69 -9.49
CA CYS A 107 -7.98 2.98 -8.10
C CYS A 107 -9.51 3.06 -7.86
N PRO A 108 -10.32 2.12 -8.33
CA PRO A 108 -11.77 2.19 -8.22
C PRO A 108 -12.27 2.13 -6.76
N GLU A 109 -13.37 2.84 -6.47
CA GLU A 109 -14.03 2.90 -5.14
C GLU A 109 -15.38 2.14 -5.14
N ASP A 110 -15.59 1.25 -6.09
CA ASP A 110 -16.75 0.37 -6.11
C ASP A 110 -16.69 -0.70 -5.01
N GLN A 111 -17.80 -1.41 -4.86
CA GLN A 111 -17.95 -2.45 -3.86
C GLN A 111 -16.95 -3.58 -4.09
N PHE A 112 -16.23 -3.94 -3.05
CA PHE A 112 -15.45 -5.17 -3.04
C PHE A 112 -16.40 -6.34 -2.82
N ALA A 113 -16.71 -7.06 -3.89
CA ALA A 113 -17.45 -8.31 -3.80
C ALA A 113 -16.55 -9.37 -3.15
N SER A 114 -16.67 -9.50 -1.83
CA SER A 114 -16.09 -10.60 -1.07
C SER A 114 -16.86 -11.89 -1.40
N GLY A 115 -16.55 -12.49 -2.55
CA GLY A 115 -17.03 -13.81 -2.97
C GLY A 115 -18.50 -13.89 -3.35
N ARG A 116 -18.80 -13.91 -4.66
CA ARG A 116 -19.89 -14.76 -5.16
C ARG A 116 -19.24 -16.07 -5.60
N LEU A 117 -19.49 -17.13 -4.83
CA LEU A 117 -19.35 -18.49 -5.30
C LEU A 117 -20.32 -18.64 -6.48
N GLU A 118 -19.81 -18.64 -7.71
CA GLU A 118 -20.58 -19.13 -8.85
C GLU A 118 -20.42 -20.65 -8.89
N HIS A 119 -21.30 -21.33 -8.16
CA HIS A 119 -21.68 -22.69 -8.53
C HIS A 119 -22.67 -22.59 -9.69
N GLN A 120 -22.22 -22.97 -10.88
CA GLN A 120 -23.07 -23.56 -11.92
C GLN A 120 -22.32 -24.75 -12.52
#